data_AF-A0A2H4I8E9-F1
#
_entry.id   AF-A0A2H4I8E9-F1
#
_cell.length_a   1.000
_cell.length_b   1.000
_cell.length_c   1.000
_cell.angle_alpha   90.00
_cell.angle_beta   90.00
_cell.angle_gamma   90.00
#
_symmetry.space_group_name_H-M   'P 1'
#
loop_
_entity.id
_entity.type
_entity.pdbx_description
1 polymer ?
#
loop_
_entity_poly.entity_id
_entity_poly.type
_entity_poly.pdbx_seq_one_letter_code
_entity_poly.pdbx_strand_id
1 'polypeptide(L)' 'MNRRILVLGSGDIGSAVAHLLFLHGIDVVLADTPAPAHPRRGMAFTGSPRFQCNK' A
#
# COMPACT_ATOMS: atom_id res chain seq x y z
N MET A 1 4.19 -12.33 -22.27
CA MET A 1 3.24 -11.44 -21.57
C MET A 1 3.46 -11.61 -20.08
N ASN A 2 4.14 -10.68 -19.40
CA ASN A 2 4.36 -10.77 -17.96
C ASN A 2 3.16 -10.18 -17.22
N ARG A 3 2.36 -11.04 -16.57
CA ARG A 3 1.31 -10.62 -15.63
C ARG A 3 1.96 -10.40 -14.27
N ARG A 4 2.12 -9.13 -13.88
CA ARG A 4 2.55 -8.73 -12.54
C ARG A 4 1.44 -8.00 -11.82
N ILE A 5 1.41 -8.10 -10.50
CA ILE A 5 0.48 -7.33 -9.65
C ILE A 5 1.22 -6.11 -9.11
N LEU A 6 0.60 -4.93 -9.22
CA LEU A 6 1.09 -3.70 -8.58
C LEU A 6 0.31 -3.46 -7.30
N VAL A 7 1.01 -3.33 -6.18
CA VAL A 7 0.44 -2.93 -4.88
C VAL A 7 0.85 -1.47 -4.62
N LEU A 8 -0.15 -0.61 -4.38
CA LEU A 8 0.06 0.81 -4.09
C LEU A 8 0.00 1.06 -2.58
N GLY A 9 1.07 1.64 -2.03
CA GLY A 9 1.25 1.96 -0.62
C GLY A 9 2.08 0.90 0.12
N SER A 10 3.15 1.33 0.79
CA SER A 10 4.09 0.42 1.51
C SER A 10 3.81 0.28 3.00
N GLY A 11 2.67 0.80 3.49
CA GLY A 11 2.24 0.62 4.88
C GLY A 11 1.94 -0.84 5.23
N ASP A 12 1.55 -1.11 6.49
CA ASP A 12 1.37 -2.46 7.04
C ASP A 12 0.50 -3.37 6.15
N ILE A 13 -0.63 -2.84 5.65
CA ILE A 13 -1.55 -3.58 4.80
C ILE A 13 -0.91 -3.90 3.44
N GLY A 14 -0.29 -2.91 2.79
CA GLY A 14 0.31 -3.08 1.47
C GLY A 14 1.49 -4.06 1.50
N SER A 15 2.32 -3.95 2.54
CA SER A 15 3.42 -4.89 2.79
C SER A 15 2.91 -6.31 3.08
N ALA A 16 1.86 -6.48 3.88
CA ALA A 16 1.27 -7.80 4.14
C ALA A 16 0.67 -8.45 2.89
N VAL A 17 -0.03 -7.67 2.06
CA VAL A 17 -0.59 -8.14 0.78
C VAL A 17 0.54 -8.54 -0.18
N ALA A 18 1.55 -7.70 -0.36
CA ALA A 18 2.69 -8.00 -1.22
C ALA A 18 3.42 -9.26 -0.76
N HIS A 19 3.63 -9.41 0.55
CA HIS A 19 4.25 -10.59 1.13
C HIS A 19 3.45 -11.87 0.86
N LEU A 20 2.12 -11.83 1.04
CA LEU A 20 1.27 -12.99 0.73
C LEU A 20 1.30 -13.34 -0.76
N LEU A 21 1.25 -12.36 -1.66
CA LEU A 21 1.33 -12.60 -3.11
C LEU A 21 2.68 -13.23 -3.49
N PHE A 22 3.77 -12.73 -2.92
CA PHE A 22 5.10 -13.28 -3.12
C PHE A 22 5.20 -14.75 -2.65
N LEU A 23 4.65 -15.07 -1.46
CA LEU A 23 4.63 -16.44 -0.94
C LEU A 23 3.83 -17.42 -1.82
N HIS A 24 2.88 -16.91 -2.61
CA HIS A 24 2.12 -17.71 -3.58
C HIS A 24 2.80 -17.78 -4.96
N GLY A 25 4.03 -17.30 -5.09
CA GLY A 25 4.80 -17.32 -6.34
C GLY A 25 4.30 -16.30 -7.38
N ILE A 26 3.53 -15.30 -6.96
CA ILE A 26 3.02 -14.26 -7.85
C ILE A 26 4.03 -13.12 -7.91
N ASP A 27 4.42 -12.75 -9.13
CA ASP A 27 5.32 -11.62 -9.38
C ASP A 27 4.61 -10.30 -9.03
N VAL A 28 5.09 -9.64 -7.99
CA VAL A 28 4.46 -8.47 -7.36
C VAL A 28 5.45 -7.30 -7.27
N VAL A 29 4.96 -6.11 -7.55
CA VAL A 29 5.69 -4.84 -7.41
C VAL A 29 4.99 -4.00 -6.35
N LEU A 30 5.72 -3.56 -5.34
CA LEU A 30 5.24 -2.61 -4.34
C LEU A 30 5.69 -1.21 -4.73
N ALA A 31 4.73 -0.29 -4.93
CA ALA A 31 5.01 1.10 -5.24
C ALA A 31 4.41 2.00 -4.17
N ASP A 32 5.16 3.00 -3.74
CA ASP A 32 4.68 4.02 -2.82
C ASP A 32 4.93 5.42 -3.40
N THR A 33 4.14 6.39 -2.96
CA THR A 33 4.34 7.80 -3.28
C THR A 33 5.27 8.44 -2.27
N PRO A 34 6.07 9.45 -2.65
CA PRO A 34 6.84 10.25 -1.71
C PRO A 34 5.89 11.14 -0.89
N ALA A 35 5.20 10.55 0.08
CA ALA A 35 4.53 11.26 1.16
C ALA A 35 5.45 11.23 2.38
N PRO A 36 5.46 12.28 3.23
CA PRO A 36 6.33 12.28 4.41
C PRO A 36 6.02 11.06 5.28
N ALA A 37 7.08 10.39 5.74
CA ALA A 37 7.06 9.24 6.64
C ALA A 37 6.56 9.62 8.06
N HIS A 38 5.56 10.48 8.16
CA HIS A 38 4.95 10.86 9.43
C HIS A 38 3.96 9.79 9.91
N PRO A 39 3.93 9.50 11.22
CA PRO A 39 3.26 8.34 11.76
C PRO A 39 1.75 8.57 11.67
N ARG A 40 1.02 7.64 11.03
CA ARG A 40 -0.45 7.60 11.12
C ARG A 40 -0.82 7.14 12.54
N ARG A 41 -0.71 8.04 13.52
CA ARG A 41 -1.27 7.84 14.86
C ARG A 41 -2.79 7.99 14.75
N GLY A 42 -3.46 6.86 14.60
CA GLY A 42 -4.91 6.73 14.46
C GLY A 42 -5.25 5.62 13.48
N MET A 43 -5.13 4.36 13.92
CA MET A 43 -5.33 3.11 13.17
C MET A 43 -6.41 3.22 12.08
N ALA A 44 -6.03 3.20 10.80
CA ALA A 44 -6.97 3.48 9.71
C ALA A 44 -7.20 2.25 8.82
N PHE A 45 -7.97 1.30 9.34
CA PHE A 45 -8.97 0.62 8.51
C PHE A 45 -10.13 1.62 8.34
N THR A 46 -10.62 1.78 7.11
CA THR A 46 -11.68 2.72 6.72
C THR A 46 -11.21 4.17 6.52
N GLY A 47 -11.03 4.52 5.25
CA GLY A 47 -10.78 5.88 4.82
C GLY A 47 -11.03 5.96 3.33
N SER A 48 -12.30 6.15 2.95
CA SER A 48 -12.62 6.70 1.64
C SER A 48 -11.77 7.95 1.43
N PRO A 49 -10.95 8.06 0.37
CA PRO A 49 -9.96 9.13 0.24
C PRO A 49 -10.57 10.49 -0.14
N ARG A 50 -11.88 10.69 0.06
CA ARG A 50 -12.57 11.92 -0.39
C ARG A 50 -12.36 13.16 0.48
N PHE A 51 -11.64 13.08 1.59
CA PHE A 51 -11.31 14.26 2.38
C PHE A 51 -9.82 14.30 2.68
N GLN A 52 -9.05 14.69 1.66
CA GLN A 52 -7.77 15.32 1.91
C GLN A 52 -8.08 16.73 2.39
N CYS A 53 -8.02 16.93 3.72
CA CYS A 53 -8.01 18.26 4.29
C CYS A 53 -6.71 18.92 3.85
N ASN A 54 -6.81 19.73 2.79
CA ASN A 54 -5.77 20.69 2.43
C ASN A 54 -5.53 21.57 3.65
N LYS A 55 -4.27 21.72 4.04
CA LYS A 55 -3.89 22.97 4.70
C LYS A 55 -4.04 24.12 3.70
#